data_AF-A0A101MAL0-F1
#
_entry.id   AF-A0A101MAL0-F1
#
_cell.length_a   1.000
_cell.length_b   1.000
_cell.length_c   1.000
_cell.angle_alpha   90.00
_cell.angle_beta   90.00
_cell.angle_gamma   90.00
#
_symmetry.space_group_name_H-M   'P 1'
#
loop_
_entity.id
_entity.type
_entity.pdbx_description
1 polymer ?
#
loop_
_entity_poly.entity_id
_entity_poly.type
_entity_poly.pdbx_seq_one_letter_code
_entity_poly.pdbx_strand_id
1 'polypeptide(L)'
;MTKIDLSSFERANEAVSYLRTKLPETLQKPQVAIVCGSGLGGLADTIQPESRIEFDYASIPHFPRSTVVGHAGKLVFGLLGQKIPAVLMVGRAHYYEGHSIDQVAFPIRVFKQLQVNTVVLTNAAGGLNSEYAVGDIVLLNDHLFLAGLAGTHPLRGANEDEFGVRFPPLSDAYDLELRRHVHQSWKKVISPESKRKLHEGVYAFCGGPT
;
A
#
# COMPACT_ATOMS: atom_id res chain seq x y z
N MET A 1 11.27 -21.22 28.43
CA MET A 1 10.02 -20.67 27.85
C MET A 1 10.31 -20.28 26.42
N THR A 2 9.99 -21.16 25.47
CA THR A 2 9.90 -20.78 24.06
C THR A 2 8.88 -19.66 23.95
N LYS A 3 9.30 -18.46 23.53
CA LYS A 3 8.35 -17.44 23.10
C LYS A 3 7.49 -18.10 22.03
N ILE A 4 6.20 -18.27 22.30
CA ILE A 4 5.24 -18.61 21.26
C ILE A 4 5.27 -17.41 20.32
N ASP A 5 5.85 -17.59 19.14
CA ASP A 5 5.91 -16.53 18.14
C ASP A 5 4.49 -16.34 17.61
N LEU A 6 3.95 -15.13 17.76
CA LEU A 6 2.59 -14.82 17.34
C LEU A 6 2.47 -15.01 15.82
N SER A 7 1.38 -15.62 15.38
CA SER A 7 1.03 -15.65 13.95
C SER A 7 0.90 -14.24 13.39
N SER A 8 1.03 -14.06 12.08
CA SER A 8 0.78 -12.75 11.48
C SER A 8 -0.67 -12.29 11.67
N PHE A 9 -1.63 -13.22 11.75
CA PHE A 9 -3.02 -12.93 12.01
C PHE A 9 -3.22 -12.35 13.42
N GLU A 10 -2.64 -12.97 14.44
CA GLU A 10 -2.67 -12.44 15.82
C GLU A 10 -1.99 -11.08 15.92
N ARG A 11 -0.80 -10.92 15.32
CA ARG A 11 -0.09 -9.63 15.26
C ARG A 11 -0.94 -8.55 14.59
N ALA A 12 -1.62 -8.87 13.49
CA ALA A 12 -2.50 -7.94 12.80
C ALA A 12 -3.70 -7.55 13.67
N ASN A 13 -4.30 -8.49 14.40
CA ASN A 13 -5.41 -8.23 15.31
C ASN A 13 -5.02 -7.36 16.50
N GLU A 14 -3.81 -7.52 17.04
CA GLU A 14 -3.28 -6.62 18.08
C GLU A 14 -3.12 -5.18 17.56
N ALA A 15 -2.56 -5.02 16.35
CA ALA A 15 -2.44 -3.72 15.71
C ALA A 15 -3.82 -3.07 15.44
N VAL A 16 -4.79 -3.84 14.94
CA VAL A 16 -6.15 -3.35 14.70
C VAL A 16 -6.86 -2.99 15.99
N SER A 17 -6.72 -3.80 17.05
CA SER A 17 -7.31 -3.51 18.35
C SER A 17 -6.78 -2.19 18.90
N TYR A 18 -5.46 -1.99 18.85
CA TYR A 18 -4.83 -0.72 19.22
C TYR A 18 -5.42 0.46 18.43
N LEU A 19 -5.49 0.37 17.10
CA LEU A 19 -6.02 1.43 16.25
C LEU A 19 -7.50 1.73 16.56
N ARG A 20 -8.35 0.71 16.71
CA ARG A 20 -9.79 0.88 16.98
C ARG A 20 -10.07 1.58 18.31
N THR A 21 -9.24 1.37 19.34
CA THR A 21 -9.40 2.09 20.62
C THR A 21 -9.23 3.60 20.50
N LYS A 22 -8.58 4.07 19.43
CA LYS A 22 -8.26 5.48 19.20
C LYS A 22 -9.00 6.09 18.02
N LEU A 23 -9.73 5.28 17.25
CA LEU A 23 -10.49 5.71 16.08
C LEU A 23 -11.98 5.85 16.40
N PRO A 24 -12.65 6.90 15.91
CA PRO A 24 -14.11 6.97 15.94
C PRO A 24 -14.69 5.87 15.04
N GLU A 25 -15.91 5.42 15.35
CA GLU A 25 -16.59 4.30 14.65
C GLU A 25 -16.58 4.47 13.12
N THR A 26 -16.78 5.70 12.64
CA THR A 26 -16.80 6.05 11.21
C THR A 26 -15.49 5.77 10.47
N LEU A 27 -14.36 5.68 11.18
CA LEU A 27 -13.03 5.43 10.62
C LEU A 27 -12.45 4.06 11.01
N GLN A 28 -13.17 3.25 11.81
CA GLN A 28 -12.71 1.90 12.19
C GLN A 28 -12.81 0.87 11.07
N LYS A 29 -13.53 1.20 9.99
CA LYS A 29 -13.72 0.37 8.78
C LYS A 29 -13.44 1.19 7.51
N PRO A 30 -12.18 1.60 7.27
CA PRO A 30 -11.84 2.31 6.04
C PRO A 30 -12.17 1.47 4.81
N GLN A 31 -12.74 2.09 3.78
CA GLN A 31 -13.09 1.41 2.53
C GLN A 31 -11.86 1.26 1.61
N VAL A 32 -10.97 2.25 1.64
CA VAL A 32 -9.76 2.31 0.82
C VAL A 32 -8.52 2.51 1.68
N ALA A 33 -7.46 1.77 1.37
CA ALA A 33 -6.11 2.07 1.83
C ALA A 33 -5.27 2.61 0.67
N ILE A 34 -4.48 3.64 0.92
CA ILE A 34 -3.56 4.20 -0.09
C ILE A 34 -2.14 4.16 0.47
N VAL A 35 -1.24 3.44 -0.20
CA VAL A 35 0.18 3.38 0.17
C VAL A 35 0.94 4.44 -0.62
N CYS A 36 1.43 5.45 0.09
CA CYS A 36 2.14 6.59 -0.47
C CYS A 36 3.61 6.25 -0.63
N GLY A 37 4.08 6.15 -1.87
CA GLY A 37 5.49 5.97 -2.19
C GLY A 37 6.32 7.25 -2.03
N SER A 38 7.61 7.15 -2.36
CA SER A 38 8.54 8.27 -2.31
C SER A 38 8.04 9.46 -3.13
N GLY A 39 8.03 10.65 -2.53
CA GLY A 39 7.53 11.88 -3.16
C GLY A 39 6.02 12.03 -3.18
N LEU A 40 5.24 11.06 -2.69
CA LEU A 40 3.77 11.07 -2.73
C LEU A 40 3.13 11.25 -1.35
N GLY A 41 3.91 11.64 -0.34
CA GLY A 41 3.42 11.87 1.02
C GLY A 41 2.36 12.97 1.12
N GLY A 42 2.37 13.95 0.21
CA GLY A 42 1.36 15.02 0.13
C GLY A 42 -0.05 14.54 -0.18
N LEU A 43 -0.24 13.27 -0.60
CA LEU A 43 -1.58 12.67 -0.71
C LEU A 43 -2.31 12.70 0.64
N ALA A 44 -1.58 12.65 1.76
CA ALA A 44 -2.17 12.78 3.08
C ALA A 44 -2.95 14.09 3.25
N ASP A 45 -2.53 15.17 2.59
CA ASP A 45 -3.14 16.50 2.74
C ASP A 45 -4.50 16.60 2.04
N THR A 46 -4.88 15.58 1.26
CA THR A 46 -6.22 15.47 0.64
C THR A 46 -7.29 14.94 1.61
N ILE A 47 -6.88 14.43 2.78
CA ILE A 47 -7.80 14.05 3.85
C ILE A 47 -8.42 15.30 4.46
N GLN A 48 -9.75 15.27 4.61
CA GLN A 48 -10.53 16.34 5.23
C GLN A 48 -10.00 16.65 6.65
N PRO A 49 -9.51 17.88 6.92
CA PRO A 49 -8.83 18.23 8.17
C PRO A 49 -9.62 17.88 9.43
N GLU A 50 -10.93 18.04 9.41
CA GLU A 50 -11.84 17.78 10.54
C GLU A 50 -11.94 16.30 10.94
N SER A 51 -11.58 15.40 10.04
CA SER A 51 -11.65 13.94 10.24
C SER A 51 -10.28 13.29 10.42
N ARG A 52 -9.21 14.08 10.32
CA ARG A 52 -7.84 13.59 10.22
C ARG A 52 -7.34 13.04 11.57
N ILE A 53 -6.90 11.79 11.58
CA ILE A 53 -6.27 11.16 12.75
C ILE A 53 -4.99 10.47 12.31
N GLU A 54 -3.87 10.74 12.99
CA GLU A 54 -2.55 10.21 12.62
C GLU A 54 -2.01 9.25 13.69
N PHE A 55 -1.27 8.23 13.24
CA PHE A 55 -0.57 7.28 14.10
C PHE A 55 0.85 7.05 13.56
N ASP A 56 1.86 7.35 14.36
CA ASP A 56 3.24 6.95 14.04
C ASP A 56 3.35 5.43 14.04
N TYR A 57 4.08 4.86 13.07
CA TYR A 57 4.30 3.42 12.97
C TYR A 57 4.91 2.85 14.25
N ALA A 58 5.80 3.60 14.90
CA ALA A 58 6.43 3.20 16.16
C ALA A 58 5.43 3.01 17.32
N SER A 59 4.24 3.62 17.24
CA SER A 59 3.18 3.48 18.24
C SER A 59 2.27 2.29 18.00
N ILE A 60 2.25 1.75 16.77
CA ILE A 60 1.37 0.65 16.37
C ILE A 60 2.10 -0.68 16.62
N PRO A 61 1.51 -1.62 17.36
CA PRO A 61 2.10 -2.94 17.57
C PRO A 61 2.52 -3.61 16.26
N HIS A 62 3.71 -4.21 16.24
CA HIS A 62 4.26 -5.00 15.12
C HIS A 62 4.53 -4.25 13.80
N PHE A 63 4.19 -2.96 13.71
CA PHE A 63 4.39 -2.19 12.48
C PHE A 63 5.88 -1.99 12.17
N PRO A 64 6.29 -2.05 10.89
CA PRO A 64 7.67 -1.80 10.52
C PRO A 64 8.03 -0.32 10.71
N ARG A 65 9.26 -0.05 11.17
CA ARG A 65 9.79 1.30 11.25
C ARG A 65 10.35 1.70 9.90
N SER A 66 9.93 2.84 9.37
CA SER A 66 10.50 3.41 8.14
C SER A 66 11.79 4.15 8.48
N THR A 67 12.87 3.90 7.74
CA THR A 67 14.17 4.57 7.94
C THR A 67 14.57 5.47 6.76
N VAL A 68 13.88 5.35 5.62
CA VAL A 68 14.12 6.16 4.41
C VAL A 68 13.72 7.63 4.60
N VAL A 69 14.61 8.54 4.17
CA VAL A 69 14.36 9.99 4.14
C VAL A 69 13.15 10.32 3.27
N GLY A 70 12.24 11.15 3.78
CA GLY A 70 11.00 11.53 3.10
C GLY A 70 9.81 10.59 3.36
N HIS A 71 10.01 9.49 4.09
CA HIS A 71 8.93 8.63 4.56
C HIS A 71 8.59 9.00 6.01
N ALA A 72 7.51 9.75 6.20
CA ALA A 72 7.10 10.25 7.52
C ALA A 72 6.83 9.12 8.53
N GLY A 73 6.46 7.93 8.06
CA GLY A 73 6.33 6.75 8.90
C GLY A 73 5.06 6.76 9.74
N LYS A 74 3.92 7.14 9.13
CA LYS A 74 2.64 7.28 9.82
C LYS A 74 1.44 6.77 9.01
N LEU A 75 0.44 6.27 9.70
CA LEU A 75 -0.90 6.07 9.15
C LEU A 75 -1.72 7.34 9.34
N VAL A 76 -2.44 7.76 8.32
CA VAL A 76 -3.36 8.90 8.36
C VAL A 76 -4.75 8.40 8.00
N PHE A 77 -5.66 8.40 8.97
CA PHE A 77 -7.07 8.09 8.79
C PHE A 77 -7.86 9.36 8.56
N GLY A 78 -8.96 9.25 7.81
CA GLY A 78 -9.94 10.31 7.69
C GLY A 78 -10.85 10.10 6.50
N LEU A 79 -11.54 11.17 6.12
CA LEU A 79 -12.48 11.19 5.01
C LEU A 79 -11.81 11.77 3.76
N LEU A 80 -11.89 11.04 2.66
CA LEU A 80 -11.35 11.41 1.36
C LEU A 80 -12.47 11.76 0.37
N GLY A 81 -12.30 12.82 -0.41
CA GLY A 81 -13.22 13.20 -1.49
C GLY A 81 -14.66 13.36 -1.00
N GLN A 82 -15.59 12.56 -1.55
CA GLN A 82 -17.01 12.54 -1.16
C GLN A 82 -17.26 11.81 0.17
N LYS A 83 -16.47 12.11 1.21
CA LYS A 83 -16.56 11.53 2.55
C LYS A 83 -16.35 10.01 2.61
N ILE A 84 -15.42 9.48 1.81
CA ILE A 84 -15.06 8.06 1.85
C ILE A 84 -14.07 7.82 3.00
N PRO A 85 -14.35 6.93 3.98
CA PRO A 85 -13.40 6.56 5.01
C PRO A 85 -12.16 5.90 4.39
N ALA A 86 -11.00 6.48 4.65
CA ALA A 86 -9.73 6.06 4.06
C ALA A 86 -8.63 5.95 5.13
N VAL A 87 -7.63 5.13 4.84
CA VAL A 87 -6.36 5.10 5.56
C VAL A 87 -5.20 5.27 4.57
N LEU A 88 -4.32 6.22 4.85
CA LEU A 88 -3.15 6.51 4.04
C LEU A 88 -1.90 6.07 4.80
N MET A 89 -1.10 5.23 4.16
CA MET A 89 0.22 4.84 4.66
C MET A 89 1.26 5.82 4.10
N VAL A 90 1.68 6.78 4.92
CA VAL A 90 2.56 7.89 4.49
C VAL A 90 4.02 7.47 4.65
N GLY A 91 4.58 6.99 3.55
CA GLY A 91 5.85 6.28 3.54
C GLY A 91 5.66 4.80 3.87
N ARG A 92 6.49 3.94 3.31
CA ARG A 92 6.51 2.49 3.56
C ARG A 92 7.91 2.02 3.91
N ALA A 93 7.97 0.87 4.57
CA ALA A 93 9.18 0.10 4.69
C ALA A 93 9.49 -0.60 3.36
N HIS A 94 10.77 -0.72 3.03
CA HIS A 94 11.26 -1.42 1.85
C HIS A 94 12.12 -2.60 2.25
N TYR A 95 12.18 -3.58 1.34
CA TYR A 95 13.01 -4.76 1.52
C TYR A 95 14.50 -4.41 1.60
N TYR A 96 14.99 -3.48 0.78
CA TYR A 96 16.40 -3.04 0.79
C TYR A 96 16.83 -2.35 2.10
N GLU A 97 15.90 -1.94 2.97
CA GLU A 97 16.23 -1.40 4.31
C GLU A 97 16.64 -2.50 5.30
N GLY A 98 16.61 -3.77 4.88
CA GLY A 98 16.94 -4.94 5.70
C GLY A 98 15.74 -5.56 6.42
N HIS A 99 14.52 -5.06 6.17
CA HIS A 99 13.30 -5.68 6.65
C HIS A 99 13.04 -7.02 5.96
N SER A 100 12.44 -7.97 6.68
CA SER A 100 11.92 -9.17 6.03
C SER A 100 10.77 -8.78 5.08
N ILE A 101 10.58 -9.56 4.01
CA ILE A 101 9.48 -9.31 3.06
C ILE A 101 8.10 -9.44 3.75
N ASP A 102 8.02 -10.24 4.81
CA ASP A 102 6.84 -10.36 5.68
C ASP A 102 6.55 -9.04 6.43
N GLN A 103 7.58 -8.42 7.02
CA GLN A 103 7.45 -7.14 7.70
C GLN A 103 7.05 -6.02 6.74
N VAL A 104 7.59 -6.02 5.51
CA VAL A 104 7.21 -5.06 4.46
C VAL A 104 5.74 -5.18 4.09
N ALA A 105 5.22 -6.41 3.98
CA ALA A 105 3.83 -6.68 3.61
C ALA A 105 2.83 -6.59 4.78
N PHE A 106 3.30 -6.62 6.03
CA PHE A 106 2.47 -6.64 7.24
C PHE A 106 1.35 -5.57 7.29
N PRO A 107 1.57 -4.29 6.89
CA PRO A 107 0.51 -3.29 6.86
C PRO A 107 -0.71 -3.70 6.02
N ILE A 108 -0.53 -4.48 4.95
CA ILE A 108 -1.62 -4.96 4.10
C ILE A 108 -2.53 -5.93 4.87
N ARG A 109 -1.95 -6.79 5.72
CA ARG A 109 -2.70 -7.69 6.60
C ARG A 109 -3.50 -6.92 7.65
N VAL A 110 -2.93 -5.84 8.20
CA VAL A 110 -3.64 -4.93 9.10
C VAL A 110 -4.81 -4.26 8.38
N PHE A 111 -4.63 -3.78 7.15
CA PHE A 111 -5.72 -3.21 6.35
C PHE A 111 -6.83 -4.23 6.07
N LYS A 112 -6.48 -5.49 5.78
CA LYS A 112 -7.47 -6.57 5.66
C LYS A 112 -8.28 -6.77 6.94
N GLN A 113 -7.64 -6.76 8.11
CA GLN A 113 -8.33 -6.86 9.41
C GLN A 113 -9.17 -5.61 9.76
N LEU A 114 -8.81 -4.45 9.21
CA LEU A 114 -9.63 -3.23 9.23
C LEU A 114 -10.79 -3.26 8.23
N GLN A 115 -10.96 -4.35 7.47
CA GLN A 115 -12.01 -4.51 6.45
C GLN A 115 -11.85 -3.60 5.22
N VAL A 116 -10.61 -3.19 4.92
CA VAL A 116 -10.30 -2.53 3.65
C VAL A 116 -10.55 -3.50 2.50
N ASN A 117 -11.29 -3.03 1.50
CA ASN A 117 -11.61 -3.81 0.31
C ASN A 117 -10.84 -3.36 -0.94
N THR A 118 -10.32 -2.12 -0.93
CA THR A 118 -9.53 -1.58 -2.04
C THR A 118 -8.20 -1.04 -1.53
N VAL A 119 -7.10 -1.46 -2.17
CA VAL A 119 -5.77 -0.91 -1.88
C VAL A 119 -5.23 -0.23 -3.13
N VAL A 120 -4.84 1.04 -3.01
CA VAL A 120 -4.14 1.80 -4.03
C VAL A 120 -2.67 1.88 -3.66
N LEU A 121 -1.81 1.28 -4.48
CA LEU A 121 -0.37 1.30 -4.28
C LEU A 121 0.27 2.32 -5.22
N THR A 122 1.10 3.20 -4.67
CA THR A 122 1.84 4.19 -5.45
C THR A 122 3.34 4.02 -5.24
N ASN A 123 4.15 4.24 -6.26
CA ASN A 123 5.61 4.21 -6.15
C ASN A 123 6.27 5.11 -7.20
N ALA A 124 7.53 5.45 -6.96
CA ALA A 124 8.41 5.98 -8.00
C ALA A 124 9.14 4.80 -8.67
N ALA A 125 9.32 4.88 -9.98
CA ALA A 125 9.97 3.85 -10.78
C ALA A 125 10.83 4.48 -11.89
N GLY A 126 11.90 3.77 -12.28
CA GLY A 126 12.62 4.05 -13.52
C GLY A 126 11.85 3.49 -14.73
N GLY A 127 11.65 4.32 -15.76
CA GLY A 127 10.98 3.89 -16.99
C GLY A 127 11.92 3.11 -17.91
N LEU A 128 11.55 1.88 -18.26
CA LEU A 128 12.28 1.06 -19.24
C LEU A 128 11.70 1.17 -20.66
N ASN A 129 10.42 1.49 -20.78
CA ASN A 129 9.79 1.75 -22.06
C ASN A 129 10.28 3.11 -22.59
N SER A 130 10.85 3.13 -23.79
CA SER A 130 11.40 4.34 -24.43
C SER A 130 10.36 5.43 -24.71
N GLU A 131 9.06 5.10 -24.64
CA GLU A 131 7.98 6.09 -24.75
C GLU A 131 7.69 6.83 -23.44
N TYR A 132 8.22 6.37 -22.31
CA TYR A 132 7.99 7.01 -21.01
C TYR A 132 8.89 8.23 -20.83
N ALA A 133 8.36 9.27 -20.21
CA ALA A 133 9.10 10.45 -19.80
C ALA A 133 9.06 10.64 -18.27
N VAL A 134 10.01 11.43 -17.75
CA VAL A 134 10.07 11.75 -16.32
C VAL A 134 8.76 12.39 -15.86
N GLY A 135 8.19 11.80 -14.80
CA GLY A 135 6.97 12.21 -14.13
C GLY A 135 5.67 11.78 -14.82
N ASP A 136 5.73 10.96 -15.86
CA ASP A 136 4.55 10.27 -16.37
C ASP A 136 3.96 9.33 -15.31
N ILE A 137 2.65 9.09 -15.43
CA ILE A 137 1.95 8.10 -14.61
C ILE A 137 1.82 6.83 -15.43
N VAL A 138 2.29 5.71 -14.87
CA VAL A 138 2.11 4.37 -15.42
C VAL A 138 1.15 3.62 -14.52
N LEU A 139 -0.02 3.30 -15.05
CA LEU A 139 -0.98 2.42 -14.42
C LEU A 139 -0.49 0.98 -14.54
N LEU A 140 -0.36 0.28 -13.42
CA LEU A 140 0.11 -1.10 -13.44
C LEU A 140 -1.03 -2.02 -13.84
N ASN A 141 -0.80 -2.85 -14.86
CA ASN A 141 -1.70 -3.92 -15.25
C ASN A 141 -1.15 -5.31 -14.92
N ASP A 142 0.13 -5.42 -14.59
CA ASP A 142 0.79 -6.65 -14.19
C ASP A 142 2.14 -6.37 -13.50
N HIS A 143 2.80 -7.42 -13.01
CA HIS A 143 4.17 -7.34 -12.50
C HIS A 143 5.02 -8.57 -12.82
N LEU A 144 6.34 -8.34 -12.87
CA LEU A 144 7.35 -9.39 -12.81
C LEU A 144 7.99 -9.39 -11.42
N PHE A 145 7.66 -10.40 -10.62
CA PHE A 145 8.16 -10.55 -9.26
C PHE A 145 9.48 -11.33 -9.23
N LEU A 146 10.56 -10.73 -9.72
CA LEU A 146 11.87 -11.40 -9.85
C LEU A 146 12.39 -11.95 -8.52
N ALA A 147 12.31 -11.17 -7.44
CA ALA A 147 12.70 -11.65 -6.10
C ALA A 147 11.83 -12.83 -5.61
N GLY A 148 10.56 -12.85 -5.98
CA GLY A 148 9.62 -13.94 -5.67
C GLY A 148 9.99 -15.23 -6.38
N LEU A 149 10.43 -15.15 -7.63
CA LEU A 149 10.93 -16.31 -8.39
C LEU A 149 12.16 -16.95 -7.73
N ALA A 150 12.99 -16.15 -7.05
CA ALA A 150 14.15 -16.62 -6.28
C ALA A 150 13.79 -17.08 -4.83
N GLY A 151 12.51 -17.08 -4.46
CA GLY A 151 12.02 -17.54 -3.16
C GLY A 151 11.88 -16.47 -2.07
N THR A 152 12.13 -15.19 -2.38
CA THR A 152 11.84 -14.06 -1.49
C THR A 152 10.38 -13.63 -1.69
N HIS A 153 9.47 -14.30 -0.98
CA HIS A 153 8.03 -14.11 -1.12
C HIS A 153 7.35 -13.90 0.25
N PRO A 154 6.42 -12.92 0.40
CA PRO A 154 5.70 -12.68 1.67
C PRO A 154 4.72 -13.79 2.08
N LEU A 155 4.51 -14.78 1.20
CA LEU A 155 3.67 -15.97 1.45
C LEU A 155 4.51 -17.24 1.68
N ARG A 156 5.84 -17.12 1.74
CA ARG A 156 6.71 -18.24 2.09
C ARG A 156 6.54 -18.55 3.58
N GLY A 157 6.34 -19.82 3.92
CA GLY A 157 6.11 -20.28 5.30
C GLY A 157 4.85 -21.12 5.40
N ALA A 158 4.29 -21.27 6.59
CA ALA A 158 2.95 -21.83 6.80
C ALA A 158 1.89 -20.86 6.24
N ASN A 159 0.76 -21.41 5.76
CA ASN A 159 -0.36 -20.57 5.36
C ASN A 159 -1.15 -20.12 6.59
N GLU A 160 -1.69 -18.92 6.54
CA GLU A 160 -2.68 -18.45 7.51
C GLU A 160 -4.02 -18.41 6.80
N ASP A 161 -4.83 -19.46 7.00
CA ASP A 161 -6.08 -19.69 6.28
C ASP A 161 -7.12 -18.57 6.52
N GLU A 162 -6.96 -17.82 7.62
CA GLU A 162 -7.78 -16.65 7.96
C GLU A 162 -7.59 -15.49 6.97
N PHE A 163 -6.45 -15.42 6.27
CA PHE A 163 -6.21 -14.40 5.25
C PHE A 163 -6.61 -14.86 3.85
N GLY A 164 -6.41 -16.13 3.53
CA GLY A 164 -6.76 -16.65 2.21
C GLY A 164 -6.13 -18.00 1.89
N VAL A 165 -6.27 -18.39 0.61
CA VAL A 165 -5.83 -19.69 0.11
C VAL A 165 -4.30 -19.79 0.02
N ARG A 166 -3.79 -21.01 0.10
CA ARG A 166 -2.35 -21.31 0.02
C ARG A 166 -1.68 -20.85 -1.29
N PHE A 167 -2.39 -20.97 -2.41
CA PHE A 167 -1.86 -20.71 -3.75
C PHE A 167 -2.78 -19.71 -4.47
N PRO A 168 -2.69 -18.40 -4.15
CA PRO A 168 -3.53 -17.41 -4.78
C PRO A 168 -3.12 -17.23 -6.25
N PRO A 169 -4.08 -17.24 -7.20
CA PRO A 169 -3.81 -16.77 -8.56
C PRO A 169 -3.54 -15.26 -8.53
N LEU A 170 -2.71 -14.77 -9.45
CA LEU A 170 -2.38 -13.35 -9.59
C LEU A 170 -2.80 -12.76 -10.94
N SER A 171 -3.48 -13.53 -11.79
CA SER A 171 -3.91 -13.11 -13.13
C SER A 171 -4.83 -11.89 -13.15
N ASP A 172 -5.50 -11.61 -12.03
CA ASP A 172 -6.41 -10.50 -11.80
C ASP A 172 -5.99 -9.63 -10.60
N ALA A 173 -4.71 -9.70 -10.19
CA ALA A 173 -4.18 -8.92 -9.07
C ALA A 173 -4.32 -7.40 -9.26
N TYR A 174 -4.36 -6.94 -10.52
CA TYR A 174 -4.63 -5.55 -10.91
C TYR A 174 -6.02 -5.41 -11.53
N ASP A 175 -6.98 -5.06 -10.67
CA ASP A 175 -8.41 -5.02 -11.02
C ASP A 175 -8.71 -4.21 -12.29
N LEU A 176 -9.43 -4.84 -13.22
CA LEU A 176 -9.74 -4.26 -14.53
C LEU A 176 -10.66 -3.02 -14.42
N GLU A 177 -11.63 -3.03 -13.50
CA GLU A 177 -12.57 -1.91 -13.37
C GLU A 177 -11.91 -0.70 -12.72
N LEU A 178 -11.06 -0.90 -11.71
CA LEU A 178 -10.23 0.16 -11.14
C LEU A 178 -9.34 0.79 -12.21
N ARG A 179 -8.71 -0.03 -13.08
CA ARG A 179 -7.90 0.48 -14.18
C ARG A 179 -8.72 1.33 -15.16
N ARG A 180 -9.93 0.88 -15.53
CA ARG A 180 -10.87 1.67 -16.33
C ARG A 180 -11.25 3.00 -15.67
N HIS A 181 -11.49 3.00 -14.36
CA HIS A 181 -11.79 4.21 -13.61
C HIS A 181 -10.61 5.19 -13.58
N VAL A 182 -9.36 4.71 -13.55
CA VAL A 182 -8.18 5.57 -13.67
C VAL A 182 -8.12 6.22 -15.05
N HIS A 183 -8.36 5.48 -16.14
CA HIS A 183 -8.42 6.07 -17.49
C HIS A 183 -9.54 7.12 -17.63
N GLN A 184 -10.71 6.87 -17.04
CA GLN A 184 -11.80 7.83 -17.01
C GLN A 184 -11.44 9.08 -16.20
N SER A 185 -10.79 8.90 -15.05
CA SER A 185 -10.34 9.99 -14.18
C SER A 185 -9.25 10.83 -14.84
N TRP A 186 -8.30 10.19 -15.54
CA TRP A 186 -7.24 10.88 -16.28
C TRP A 186 -7.79 11.89 -17.27
N LYS A 187 -8.80 11.50 -18.07
CA LYS A 187 -9.46 12.38 -19.03
C LYS A 187 -10.10 13.61 -18.38
N LYS A 188 -10.44 13.56 -17.10
CA LYS A 188 -11.05 14.66 -16.35
C LYS A 188 -10.02 15.59 -15.71
N VAL A 189 -8.84 15.08 -15.36
CA VAL A 189 -7.80 15.85 -14.63
C VAL A 189 -6.73 16.42 -15.53
N ILE A 190 -6.47 15.80 -16.69
CA ILE A 190 -5.46 16.29 -17.63
C ILE A 190 -5.96 17.55 -18.34
N SER A 191 -5.13 18.59 -18.40
CA SER A 191 -5.51 19.81 -19.13
C SER A 191 -5.45 19.55 -20.66
N PRO A 192 -6.32 20.17 -21.46
CA PRO A 192 -6.32 20.02 -22.92
C PRO A 192 -4.99 20.38 -23.59
N GLU A 193 -4.21 21.27 -22.98
CA GLU A 193 -2.91 21.74 -23.47
C GLU A 193 -1.77 20.79 -23.12
N SER A 194 -1.99 19.86 -22.18
CA SER A 194 -0.96 18.92 -21.75
C SER A 194 -0.72 17.84 -22.80
N LYS A 195 0.54 17.62 -23.13
CA LYS A 195 0.98 16.55 -24.04
C LYS A 195 1.26 15.22 -23.33
N ARG A 196 1.08 15.19 -22.00
CA ARG A 196 1.35 13.99 -21.20
C ARG A 196 0.32 12.90 -21.46
N LYS A 197 0.76 11.65 -21.39
CA LYS A 197 -0.09 10.47 -21.55
C LYS A 197 -0.16 9.72 -20.22
N LEU A 198 -1.31 9.11 -19.97
CA LEU A 198 -1.39 8.01 -19.02
C LEU A 198 -0.92 6.76 -19.73
N HIS A 199 0.08 6.10 -19.19
CA HIS A 199 0.57 4.82 -19.69
C HIS A 199 -0.01 3.67 -18.90
N GLU A 200 0.06 2.48 -19.46
CA GLU A 200 -0.26 1.23 -18.77
C GLU A 200 0.87 0.23 -19.00
N GLY A 201 1.28 -0.53 -17.97
CA GLY A 201 2.39 -1.45 -18.14
C GLY A 201 2.70 -2.37 -16.97
N VAL A 202 3.73 -3.18 -17.19
CA VAL A 202 4.21 -4.23 -16.28
C VAL A 202 5.30 -3.66 -15.37
N TYR A 203 5.21 -3.92 -14.07
CA TYR A 203 6.22 -3.49 -13.09
C TYR A 203 7.19 -4.60 -12.70
N ALA A 204 8.50 -4.37 -12.77
CA ALA A 204 9.49 -5.33 -12.29
C ALA A 204 9.97 -4.97 -10.89
N PHE A 205 9.88 -5.90 -9.94
CA PHE A 205 10.45 -5.72 -8.60
C PHE A 205 11.86 -6.32 -8.50
N CYS A 206 12.88 -5.46 -8.33
CA CYS A 206 14.30 -5.81 -8.41
C CYS A 206 15.04 -5.97 -7.07
N GLY A 207 14.37 -5.81 -5.92
CA GLY A 207 15.01 -5.88 -4.60
C GLY A 207 15.78 -4.63 -4.19
N GLY A 208 16.63 -4.06 -5.06
CA GLY A 208 17.46 -2.88 -4.80
C GLY A 208 18.57 -3.12 -3.76
N PRO A 209 19.29 -2.07 -3.27
CA PRO A 209 19.06 -0.64 -3.55
C PRO A 209 19.73 -0.09 -4.83
N THR A 210 20.55 -0.89 -5.53
CA THR A 210 21.22 -0.51 -6.80
C THR A 210 20.47 -0.99 -8.03
#